data_AF-A0A096AIS2-F1
#
_entry.id   AF-A0A096AIS2-F1
#
_cell.length_a   1.000
_cell.length_b   1.000
_cell.length_c   1.000
_cell.angle_alpha   90.00
_cell.angle_beta   90.00
_cell.angle_gamma   90.00
#
_symmetry.space_group_name_H-M   'P 1'
#
loop_
_entity.id
_entity.type
_entity.pdbx_description
1 polymer ?
#
loop_
_entity_poly.entity_id
_entity_poly.type
_entity_poly.pdbx_seq_one_letter_code
_entity_poly.pdbx_strand_id
1 'polypeptide(L)'
;MSSESNNHSSTHSNEPQADAPERAPFSSEPLPLVHVGDPVLRQVCDDWDGSDTPELRELVERMVATMHDAPGVGVAAPQVGVNLRLAVLEDLYEIPASFAEAREREKLELMVVLNPSYEPIGDRTATHYEGCLSMPGYTAAVERPADIRATWQDLDGNLHIRDLSGWQARIFQHETDHLAGIIYIDKAHIRSICTDENYAGLWAEPTPHEVREALQF
;
A
#
# COMPACT_ATOMS: atom_id res chain seq x y z
N MET A 1 26.98 63.87 -38.36
CA MET A 1 27.82 62.67 -38.56
C MET A 1 28.21 62.16 -37.18
N SER A 2 27.66 61.01 -36.83
CA SER A 2 28.16 59.98 -35.90
C SER A 2 28.61 60.39 -34.49
N SER A 3 27.88 59.93 -33.48
CA SER A 3 28.43 58.98 -32.50
C SER A 3 27.30 58.45 -31.61
N GLU A 4 26.98 57.18 -31.85
CA GLU A 4 26.13 56.34 -31.02
C GLU A 4 26.87 56.00 -29.72
N SER A 5 26.17 56.09 -28.58
CA SER A 5 26.62 55.53 -27.32
C SER A 5 25.75 54.32 -26.95
N ASN A 6 26.42 53.17 -26.94
CA ASN A 6 25.95 51.87 -26.50
C ASN A 6 25.32 51.91 -25.10
N ASN A 7 24.13 51.36 -24.95
CA ASN A 7 23.64 50.85 -23.68
C ASN A 7 23.45 49.33 -23.79
N HIS A 8 24.41 48.56 -23.28
CA HIS A 8 24.30 47.11 -23.12
C HIS A 8 23.50 46.82 -21.86
N SER A 9 22.20 46.57 -22.01
CA SER A 9 21.39 45.92 -20.98
C SER A 9 21.33 44.42 -21.29
N SER A 10 22.07 43.63 -20.53
CA SER A 10 22.03 42.17 -20.58
C SER A 10 20.67 41.68 -20.08
N THR A 11 19.77 41.38 -21.01
CA THR A 11 18.55 40.62 -20.71
C THR A 11 18.94 39.16 -20.50
N HIS A 12 18.95 38.69 -19.25
CA HIS A 12 18.93 37.26 -18.98
C HIS A 12 17.61 36.69 -19.51
N SER A 13 17.72 35.86 -20.54
CA SER A 13 16.66 35.03 -21.08
C SER A 13 16.18 34.11 -19.96
N ASN A 14 14.97 34.33 -19.47
CA ASN A 14 14.28 33.35 -18.62
C ASN A 14 13.63 32.35 -19.58
N GLU A 15 14.33 31.26 -19.89
CA GLU A 15 13.71 30.12 -20.56
C GLU A 15 12.69 29.48 -19.61
N PRO A 16 11.46 29.16 -20.07
CA PRO A 16 10.52 28.42 -19.26
C PRO A 16 11.09 27.00 -19.05
N GLN A 17 11.31 26.63 -17.79
CA GLN A 17 11.57 25.25 -17.40
C GLN A 17 10.43 24.37 -17.93
N ALA A 18 10.80 23.29 -18.62
CA ALA A 18 9.87 22.30 -19.12
C ALA A 18 9.02 21.75 -17.97
N ASP A 19 7.70 21.97 -18.05
CA ASP A 19 6.73 21.32 -17.18
C ASP A 19 6.90 19.80 -17.28
N ALA A 20 6.89 19.14 -16.12
CA ALA A 20 6.70 17.69 -16.05
C ALA A 20 5.38 17.32 -16.77
N PRO A 21 5.30 16.17 -17.45
CA PRO A 21 4.11 15.86 -18.23
C PRO A 21 2.88 15.76 -17.31
N GLU A 22 1.98 16.73 -17.50
CA GLU A 22 0.65 16.77 -16.91
C GLU A 22 -0.12 15.53 -17.37
N ARG A 23 -0.33 14.56 -16.46
CA ARG A 23 -1.15 13.38 -16.72
C ARG A 23 -2.59 13.83 -16.98
N ALA A 24 -3.08 13.64 -18.20
CA ALA A 24 -4.47 13.91 -18.55
C ALA A 24 -5.44 13.00 -17.76
N PRO A 25 -6.64 13.49 -17.37
CA PRO A 25 -7.49 12.82 -16.41
C PRO A 25 -8.37 11.76 -17.10
N PHE A 26 -8.03 10.50 -16.92
CA PHE A 26 -9.04 9.44 -16.87
C PHE A 26 -9.75 9.56 -15.50
N SER A 27 -11.02 9.17 -15.39
CA SER A 27 -11.87 9.48 -14.23
C SER A 27 -11.24 8.99 -12.91
N SER A 28 -10.69 9.93 -12.13
CA SER A 28 -9.99 9.69 -10.86
C SER A 28 -10.95 9.53 -9.67
N GLU A 29 -12.21 9.16 -9.91
CA GLU A 29 -13.20 9.00 -8.85
C GLU A 29 -12.93 7.70 -8.07
N PRO A 30 -12.72 7.77 -6.75
CA PRO A 30 -12.57 6.61 -5.88
C PRO A 30 -13.71 5.58 -6.06
N LEU A 31 -13.37 4.32 -5.89
CA LEU A 31 -14.32 3.23 -5.79
C LEU A 31 -14.83 3.12 -4.34
N PRO A 32 -16.10 2.75 -4.13
CA PRO A 32 -16.60 2.52 -2.78
C PRO A 32 -15.91 1.29 -2.17
N LEU A 33 -15.45 1.44 -0.92
CA LEU A 33 -14.91 0.33 -0.16
C LEU A 33 -16.01 -0.65 0.26
N VAL A 34 -15.70 -1.92 0.11
CA VAL A 34 -16.47 -3.04 0.64
C VAL A 34 -15.96 -3.37 2.04
N HIS A 35 -16.88 -3.60 2.97
CA HIS A 35 -16.57 -3.87 4.38
C HIS A 35 -16.80 -5.32 4.78
N VAL A 36 -16.12 -5.75 5.85
CA VAL A 36 -16.26 -7.07 6.46
C VAL A 36 -17.71 -7.45 6.68
N GLY A 37 -18.07 -8.67 6.29
CA GLY A 37 -19.44 -9.16 6.23
C GLY A 37 -19.94 -9.34 4.80
N ASP A 38 -19.38 -8.60 3.83
CA ASP A 38 -19.60 -8.87 2.41
C ASP A 38 -18.85 -10.14 1.97
N PRO A 39 -19.50 -11.09 1.25
CA PRO A 39 -18.86 -12.32 0.82
C PRO A 39 -17.69 -12.13 -0.15
N VAL A 40 -17.61 -11.02 -0.91
CA VAL A 40 -16.51 -10.81 -1.86
C VAL A 40 -15.14 -10.80 -1.17
N LEU A 41 -15.08 -10.32 0.08
CA LEU A 41 -13.85 -10.28 0.88
C LEU A 41 -13.40 -11.66 1.39
N ARG A 42 -14.23 -12.69 1.19
CA ARG A 42 -13.98 -14.08 1.61
C ARG A 42 -13.84 -15.03 0.41
N GLN A 43 -13.89 -14.52 -0.82
CA GLN A 43 -13.71 -15.30 -2.03
C GLN A 43 -12.22 -15.39 -2.39
N VAL A 44 -11.82 -16.54 -2.93
CA VAL A 44 -10.52 -16.65 -3.61
C VAL A 44 -10.66 -16.00 -4.98
N CYS A 45 -9.78 -15.06 -5.29
CA CYS A 45 -9.87 -14.29 -6.52
C CYS A 45 -9.42 -15.07 -7.75
N ASP A 46 -10.03 -14.74 -8.88
CA ASP A 46 -9.65 -15.28 -10.18
C ASP A 46 -8.29 -14.72 -10.63
N ASP A 47 -7.46 -15.58 -11.21
CA ASP A 47 -6.18 -15.19 -11.79
C ASP A 47 -6.41 -14.19 -12.93
N TRP A 48 -5.54 -13.18 -13.01
CA TRP A 48 -5.41 -12.37 -14.20
C TRP A 48 -4.87 -13.21 -15.36
N ASP A 49 -5.50 -13.07 -16.53
CA ASP A 49 -5.26 -13.88 -17.72
C ASP A 49 -4.17 -13.32 -18.66
N GLY A 50 -3.52 -12.22 -18.27
CA GLY A 50 -2.52 -11.53 -19.11
C GLY A 50 -3.11 -10.45 -20.01
N SER A 51 -4.42 -10.16 -19.92
CA SER A 51 -5.06 -9.13 -20.74
C SER A 51 -4.73 -7.72 -20.25
N ASP A 52 -4.20 -6.89 -21.15
CA ASP A 52 -4.06 -5.45 -20.94
C ASP A 52 -5.24 -4.74 -21.63
N THR A 53 -6.21 -4.30 -20.83
CA THR A 53 -7.45 -3.70 -21.31
C THR A 53 -7.61 -2.28 -20.77
N PRO A 54 -8.28 -1.37 -21.50
CA PRO A 54 -8.64 -0.06 -20.98
C PRO A 54 -9.38 -0.13 -19.63
N GLU A 55 -10.26 -1.12 -19.47
CA GLU A 55 -11.03 -1.36 -18.25
C GLU A 55 -10.14 -1.75 -17.06
N LEU A 56 -9.11 -2.57 -17.29
CA LEU A 56 -8.12 -2.90 -16.26
C LEU A 56 -7.31 -1.66 -15.84
N ARG A 57 -6.88 -0.85 -16.80
CA ARG A 57 -6.11 0.37 -16.52
C ARG A 57 -6.94 1.39 -15.75
N GLU A 58 -8.21 1.59 -16.12
CA GLU A 58 -9.15 2.43 -15.38
C GLU A 58 -9.38 1.89 -13.96
N LEU A 59 -9.57 0.58 -13.80
CA LEU A 59 -9.72 -0.04 -12.48
C LEU A 59 -8.51 0.27 -11.58
N VAL A 60 -7.29 0.11 -12.08
CA VAL A 60 -6.07 0.40 -11.33
C VAL A 60 -6.01 1.87 -10.92
N GLU A 61 -6.25 2.80 -11.84
CA GLU A 61 -6.25 4.22 -11.53
C GLU A 61 -7.26 4.58 -10.43
N ARG A 62 -8.45 3.99 -10.48
CA ARG A 62 -9.49 4.20 -9.48
C ARG A 62 -9.17 3.52 -8.15
N MET A 63 -8.52 2.36 -8.15
CA MET A 63 -8.01 1.71 -6.93
C MET A 63 -6.94 2.58 -6.26
N VAL A 64 -6.04 3.18 -7.04
CA VAL A 64 -5.04 4.14 -6.51
C VAL A 64 -5.75 5.36 -5.93
N ALA A 65 -6.73 5.94 -6.63
CA ALA A 65 -7.53 7.04 -6.10
C ALA A 65 -8.25 6.66 -4.80
N THR A 66 -8.75 5.43 -4.69
CA THR A 66 -9.39 4.91 -3.47
C THR A 66 -8.41 4.80 -2.30
N MET A 67 -7.21 4.27 -2.55
CA MET A 67 -6.13 4.17 -1.57
C MET A 67 -5.66 5.55 -1.08
N HIS A 68 -5.68 6.57 -1.95
CA HIS A 68 -5.32 7.94 -1.58
C HIS A 68 -6.44 8.68 -0.84
N ASP A 69 -7.71 8.42 -1.18
CA ASP A 69 -8.88 9.03 -0.52
C ASP A 69 -9.09 8.50 0.90
N ALA A 70 -8.88 7.19 1.11
CA ALA A 70 -8.88 6.57 2.42
C ALA A 70 -7.43 6.22 2.81
N PRO A 71 -6.76 6.98 3.73
CA PRO A 71 -5.30 7.02 3.90
C PRO A 71 -4.68 5.69 4.37
N GLY A 72 -4.69 4.70 3.49
CA GLY A 72 -4.10 3.38 3.62
C GLY A 72 -2.85 3.28 2.76
N VAL A 73 -2.15 2.16 2.91
CA VAL A 73 -0.89 1.89 2.18
C VAL A 73 -1.03 0.76 1.16
N GLY A 74 -2.25 0.26 0.98
CA GLY A 74 -2.60 -0.78 0.03
C GLY A 74 -4.12 -0.94 -0.11
N VAL A 75 -4.54 -1.39 -1.30
CA VAL A 75 -5.92 -1.79 -1.62
C VAL A 75 -5.89 -2.97 -2.60
N ALA A 76 -6.58 -4.05 -2.24
CA ALA A 76 -6.83 -5.20 -3.11
C ALA A 76 -8.19 -5.08 -3.83
N ALA A 77 -8.29 -5.62 -5.06
CA ALA A 77 -9.49 -5.54 -5.89
C ALA A 77 -10.80 -6.03 -5.21
N PRO A 78 -10.80 -7.06 -4.35
CA PRO A 78 -12.00 -7.45 -3.60
C PRO A 78 -12.55 -6.36 -2.69
N GLN A 79 -11.67 -5.48 -2.18
CA GLN A 79 -12.07 -4.37 -1.32
C GLN A 79 -12.83 -3.28 -2.07
N VAL A 80 -12.83 -3.32 -3.40
CA VAL A 80 -13.66 -2.48 -4.28
C VAL A 80 -14.69 -3.31 -5.06
N GLY A 81 -14.95 -4.54 -4.61
CA GLY A 81 -15.98 -5.42 -5.16
C GLY A 81 -15.60 -6.17 -6.44
N VAL A 82 -14.31 -6.23 -6.79
CA VAL A 82 -13.83 -6.88 -8.01
C VAL A 82 -13.10 -8.19 -7.68
N ASN A 83 -13.59 -9.31 -8.23
CA ASN A 83 -12.99 -10.63 -8.04
C ASN A 83 -11.79 -10.86 -8.99
N LEU A 84 -10.69 -10.17 -8.75
CA LEU A 84 -9.46 -10.29 -9.56
C LEU A 84 -8.24 -10.30 -8.64
N ARG A 85 -7.23 -11.11 -8.97
CA ARG A 85 -5.93 -11.11 -8.29
C ARG A 85 -5.09 -9.87 -8.64
N LEU A 86 -5.54 -8.72 -8.16
CA LEU A 86 -4.95 -7.40 -8.36
C LEU A 86 -4.90 -6.64 -7.04
N ALA A 87 -3.78 -6.02 -6.74
CA ALA A 87 -3.66 -5.04 -5.67
C ALA A 87 -2.78 -3.85 -6.09
N VAL A 88 -2.97 -2.73 -5.40
CA VAL A 88 -2.10 -1.54 -5.47
C VAL A 88 -1.52 -1.26 -4.10
N LEU A 89 -0.25 -0.86 -4.04
CA LEU A 89 0.48 -0.59 -2.80
C LEU A 89 1.28 0.69 -2.95
N GLU A 90 1.28 1.54 -1.94
CA GLU A 90 2.13 2.73 -1.86
C GLU A 90 2.27 3.19 -0.41
N ASP A 91 3.46 3.58 0.00
CA ASP A 91 3.71 4.11 1.34
C ASP A 91 4.69 5.28 1.29
N LEU A 92 4.15 6.49 1.24
CA LEU A 92 4.93 7.73 1.22
C LEU A 92 4.81 8.53 2.53
N TYR A 93 4.17 7.96 3.55
CA TYR A 93 3.88 8.65 4.81
C TYR A 93 5.15 8.86 5.63
N GLU A 94 5.31 10.08 6.15
CA GLU A 94 6.33 10.37 7.16
C GLU A 94 5.82 10.00 8.55
N ILE A 95 6.60 9.20 9.28
CA ILE A 95 6.32 8.81 10.66
C ILE A 95 7.52 9.10 11.55
N PRO A 96 7.35 9.15 12.89
CA PRO A 96 8.48 9.36 13.79
C PRO A 96 9.57 8.31 13.57
N ALA A 97 10.84 8.76 13.58
CA ALA A 97 11.99 7.92 13.24
C ALA A 97 12.08 6.63 14.08
N SER A 98 11.71 6.69 15.36
CA SER A 98 11.67 5.50 16.24
C SER A 98 10.68 4.44 15.78
N PHE A 99 9.54 4.84 15.22
CA PHE A 99 8.55 3.91 14.65
C PHE A 99 9.02 3.37 13.31
N ALA A 100 9.64 4.21 12.46
CA ALA A 100 10.19 3.77 11.18
C ALA A 100 11.29 2.71 11.38
N GLU A 101 12.22 2.97 12.29
CA GLU A 101 13.30 2.05 12.64
C GLU A 101 12.75 0.73 13.22
N ALA A 102 11.84 0.80 14.20
CA ALA A 102 11.28 -0.38 14.85
C ALA A 102 10.44 -1.27 13.91
N ARG A 103 9.90 -0.69 12.84
CA ARG A 103 9.07 -1.40 11.85
C ARG A 103 9.82 -1.71 10.55
N GLU A 104 11.09 -1.33 10.45
CA GLU A 104 11.87 -1.37 9.21
C GLU A 104 11.04 -0.77 8.04
N ARG A 105 10.39 0.37 8.29
CA ARG A 105 9.46 1.02 7.37
C ARG A 105 10.17 2.07 6.55
N GLU A 106 10.32 1.78 5.26
CA GLU A 106 10.86 2.69 4.27
C GLU A 106 9.76 3.15 3.30
N LYS A 107 10.07 4.17 2.48
CA LYS A 107 9.15 4.60 1.43
C LYS A 107 8.95 3.49 0.40
N LEU A 108 7.70 3.26 0.04
CA LEU A 108 7.30 2.34 -1.01
C LEU A 108 6.64 3.13 -2.13
N GLU A 109 7.34 3.27 -3.25
CA GLU A 109 6.76 3.84 -4.47
C GLU A 109 5.61 2.96 -4.98
N LEU A 110 4.65 3.56 -5.70
CA LEU A 110 3.48 2.87 -6.22
C LEU A 110 3.84 1.56 -6.94
N MET A 111 3.26 0.47 -6.44
CA MET A 111 3.31 -0.85 -7.06
C MET A 111 1.90 -1.27 -7.48
N VAL A 112 1.77 -1.73 -8.71
CA VAL A 112 0.58 -2.44 -9.19
C VAL A 112 0.96 -3.91 -9.34
N VAL A 113 0.28 -4.79 -8.61
CA VAL A 113 0.67 -6.19 -8.50
C VAL A 113 -0.46 -7.11 -8.95
N LEU A 114 -0.23 -7.81 -10.06
CA LEU A 114 -1.12 -8.83 -10.62
C LEU A 114 -0.59 -10.23 -10.28
N ASN A 115 -1.51 -11.13 -9.95
CA ASN A 115 -1.22 -12.51 -9.52
C ASN A 115 -0.07 -12.60 -8.49
N PRO A 116 -0.03 -11.78 -7.42
CA PRO A 116 1.08 -11.78 -6.49
C PRO A 116 1.13 -13.10 -5.69
N SER A 117 2.34 -13.47 -5.28
CA SER A 117 2.65 -14.54 -4.35
C SER A 117 3.91 -14.20 -3.55
N TYR A 118 4.11 -14.84 -2.41
CA TYR A 118 5.31 -14.65 -1.59
C TYR A 118 5.74 -15.94 -0.88
N GLU A 119 7.04 -16.03 -0.61
CA GLU A 119 7.64 -17.07 0.22
C GLU A 119 8.47 -16.45 1.35
N PRO A 120 8.40 -16.94 2.60
CA PRO A 120 9.26 -16.46 3.68
C PRO A 120 10.75 -16.68 3.38
N ILE A 121 11.58 -15.71 3.74
CA ILE A 121 13.05 -15.84 3.71
C ILE A 121 13.53 -16.10 5.15
N GLY A 122 13.80 -17.37 5.46
CA GLY A 122 14.19 -17.79 6.81
C GLY A 122 13.04 -17.74 7.82
N ASP A 123 13.39 -17.75 9.11
CA ASP A 123 12.43 -17.92 10.21
C ASP A 123 12.14 -16.60 10.97
N ARG A 124 12.65 -15.46 10.49
CA ARG A 124 12.46 -14.18 11.17
C ARG A 124 11.01 -13.72 11.02
N THR A 125 10.35 -13.48 12.15
CA THR A 125 9.00 -12.90 12.20
C THR A 125 8.99 -11.57 12.91
N ALA A 126 8.00 -10.74 12.58
CA ALA A 126 7.71 -9.49 13.26
C ALA A 126 6.22 -9.42 13.60
N THR A 127 5.88 -8.90 14.77
CA THR A 127 4.50 -8.64 15.19
C THR A 127 4.27 -7.14 15.20
N HIS A 128 3.21 -6.68 14.54
CA HIS A 128 2.77 -5.30 14.61
C HIS A 128 1.25 -5.23 14.50
N TYR A 129 0.68 -4.10 14.94
CA TYR A 129 -0.72 -3.81 14.73
C TYR A 129 -1.02 -3.52 13.26
N GLU A 130 -2.08 -4.15 12.75
CA GLU A 130 -2.63 -3.93 11.41
C GLU A 130 -4.06 -3.40 11.53
N GLY A 131 -4.41 -2.44 10.67
CA GLY A 131 -5.78 -2.09 10.34
C GLY A 131 -6.09 -2.50 8.91
N CYS A 132 -7.34 -2.34 8.49
CA CYS A 132 -7.76 -2.60 7.11
C CYS A 132 -8.88 -1.63 6.73
N LEU A 133 -8.83 -1.08 5.52
CA LEU A 133 -9.87 -0.18 5.00
C LEU A 133 -11.25 -0.86 4.94
N SER A 134 -11.27 -2.19 4.79
CA SER A 134 -12.50 -3.00 4.83
C SER A 134 -12.98 -3.33 6.25
N MET A 135 -12.25 -2.99 7.30
CA MET A 135 -12.66 -3.19 8.70
C MET A 135 -12.34 -1.93 9.53
N PRO A 136 -13.04 -0.82 9.27
CA PRO A 136 -12.75 0.46 9.91
C PRO A 136 -13.03 0.43 11.42
N GLY A 137 -12.21 1.15 12.19
CA GLY A 137 -12.39 1.35 13.63
C GLY A 137 -11.74 0.29 14.52
N TYR A 138 -11.10 -0.73 13.93
CA TYR A 138 -10.45 -1.83 14.66
C TYR A 138 -9.07 -2.14 14.12
N THR A 139 -8.19 -2.50 15.05
CA THR A 139 -6.84 -2.99 14.76
C THR A 139 -6.52 -4.19 15.65
N ALA A 140 -5.58 -5.03 15.22
CA ALA A 140 -5.05 -6.12 16.03
C ALA A 140 -3.58 -6.41 15.68
N ALA A 141 -2.86 -6.99 16.63
CA ALA A 141 -1.50 -7.46 16.41
C ALA A 141 -1.50 -8.73 15.54
N VAL A 142 -0.69 -8.70 14.48
CA VAL A 142 -0.52 -9.79 13.52
C VAL A 142 0.97 -10.12 13.41
N GLU A 143 1.31 -11.39 13.59
CA GLU A 143 2.66 -11.90 13.33
C GLU A 143 2.80 -12.28 11.85
N ARG A 144 3.88 -11.83 11.21
CA ARG A 144 4.21 -12.16 9.81
C ARG A 144 5.70 -12.45 9.66
N PRO A 145 6.10 -13.26 8.66
CA PRO A 145 7.45 -13.24 8.12
C PRO A 145 7.93 -11.80 7.91
N ALA A 146 9.07 -11.48 8.52
CA ALA A 146 9.68 -10.16 8.41
C ALA A 146 10.37 -9.96 7.06
N ASP A 147 10.82 -11.04 6.43
CA ASP A 147 11.47 -11.06 5.13
C ASP A 147 10.75 -12.05 4.21
N ILE A 148 10.48 -11.63 2.97
CA ILE A 148 9.81 -12.45 1.96
C ILE A 148 10.48 -12.29 0.59
N ARG A 149 10.38 -13.33 -0.23
CA ARG A 149 10.57 -13.25 -1.68
C ARG A 149 9.21 -13.07 -2.33
N ALA A 150 8.91 -11.85 -2.78
CA ALA A 150 7.68 -11.50 -3.47
C ALA A 150 7.81 -11.75 -4.98
N THR A 151 6.78 -12.32 -5.59
CA THR A 151 6.66 -12.53 -7.04
C THR A 151 5.33 -11.97 -7.52
N TRP A 152 5.32 -11.18 -8.59
CA TRP A 152 4.11 -10.63 -9.19
C TRP A 152 4.31 -10.27 -10.67
N GLN A 153 3.23 -9.94 -11.37
CA GLN A 153 3.27 -9.34 -12.71
C GLN A 153 2.83 -7.87 -12.63
N ASP A 154 3.48 -6.99 -13.41
CA ASP A 154 2.99 -5.61 -13.59
C ASP A 154 1.90 -5.52 -14.67
N LEU A 155 1.37 -4.31 -14.91
CA LEU A 155 0.33 -4.06 -15.90
C LEU A 155 0.73 -4.40 -17.34
N ASP A 156 2.03 -4.41 -17.64
CA ASP A 156 2.55 -4.75 -18.95
C ASP A 156 2.89 -6.27 -19.04
N GLY A 157 2.57 -7.03 -18.00
CA GLY A 157 2.78 -8.48 -17.90
C GLY A 157 4.22 -8.88 -17.58
N ASN A 158 5.10 -7.95 -17.20
CA ASN A 158 6.46 -8.31 -16.83
C ASN A 158 6.48 -8.99 -15.46
N LEU A 159 7.17 -10.12 -15.37
CA LEU A 159 7.38 -10.82 -14.11
C LEU A 159 8.45 -10.11 -13.26
N HIS A 160 8.09 -9.82 -12.02
CA HIS A 160 8.98 -9.27 -11.01
C HIS A 160 9.20 -10.28 -9.89
N ILE A 161 10.44 -10.42 -9.43
CA ILE A 161 10.82 -11.19 -8.25
C ILE A 161 11.71 -10.28 -7.40
N ARG A 162 11.27 -9.96 -6.18
CA ARG A 162 11.97 -9.02 -5.29
C ARG A 162 11.93 -9.50 -3.85
N ASP A 163 13.06 -9.41 -3.17
CA ASP A 163 13.12 -9.61 -1.74
C ASP A 163 12.63 -8.32 -1.04
N LEU A 164 11.62 -8.46 -0.19
CA LEU A 164 11.04 -7.39 0.62
C LEU A 164 11.23 -7.72 2.10
N SER A 165 11.47 -6.70 2.92
CA SER A 165 11.62 -6.82 4.37
C SER A 165 10.66 -5.90 5.11
N GLY A 166 10.60 -5.97 6.43
CA GLY A 166 9.98 -4.94 7.27
C GLY A 166 8.53 -4.62 6.91
N TRP A 167 8.20 -3.32 6.89
CA TRP A 167 6.83 -2.87 6.66
C TRP A 167 6.37 -3.10 5.21
N GLN A 168 7.22 -2.90 4.20
CA GLN A 168 6.89 -3.19 2.81
C GLN A 168 6.55 -4.68 2.58
N ALA A 169 7.26 -5.61 3.24
CA ALA A 169 6.91 -7.03 3.21
C ALA A 169 5.54 -7.28 3.85
N ARG A 170 5.22 -6.59 4.95
CA ARG A 170 3.92 -6.71 5.63
C ARG A 170 2.77 -6.23 4.75
N ILE A 171 2.89 -5.07 4.10
CA ILE A 171 1.86 -4.55 3.20
C ILE A 171 1.62 -5.54 2.06
N PHE A 172 2.69 -6.02 1.41
CA PHE A 172 2.58 -7.00 0.31
C PHE A 172 1.85 -8.29 0.75
N GLN A 173 2.17 -8.81 1.94
CA GLN A 173 1.49 -9.98 2.49
C GLN A 173 0.02 -9.70 2.81
N HIS A 174 -0.30 -8.54 3.37
CA HIS A 174 -1.68 -8.14 3.69
C HIS A 174 -2.54 -8.06 2.43
N GLU A 175 -2.06 -7.37 1.40
CA GLU A 175 -2.81 -7.25 0.14
C GLU A 175 -2.90 -8.59 -0.59
N THR A 176 -1.86 -9.42 -0.55
CA THR A 176 -1.90 -10.77 -1.14
C THR A 176 -2.90 -11.68 -0.42
N ASP A 177 -3.05 -11.54 0.89
CA ASP A 177 -4.02 -12.30 1.69
C ASP A 177 -5.47 -11.98 1.28
N HIS A 178 -5.78 -10.72 0.98
CA HIS A 178 -7.10 -10.33 0.47
C HIS A 178 -7.50 -11.08 -0.79
N LEU A 179 -6.53 -11.38 -1.68
CA LEU A 179 -6.77 -12.12 -2.93
C LEU A 179 -7.04 -13.62 -2.70
N ALA A 180 -6.81 -14.11 -1.49
CA ALA A 180 -7.13 -15.46 -1.05
C ALA A 180 -8.37 -15.50 -0.12
N GLY A 181 -9.10 -14.39 0.02
CA GLY A 181 -10.25 -14.28 0.92
C GLY A 181 -9.88 -14.24 2.41
N ILE A 182 -8.62 -13.93 2.71
CA ILE A 182 -8.08 -13.84 4.06
C ILE A 182 -8.03 -12.37 4.47
N ILE A 183 -8.47 -12.08 5.69
CA ILE A 183 -8.44 -10.75 6.30
C ILE A 183 -7.54 -10.83 7.52
N TYR A 184 -6.88 -9.73 7.89
CA TYR A 184 -5.88 -9.71 8.98
C TYR A 184 -6.36 -10.37 10.28
N ILE A 185 -7.67 -10.30 10.59
CA ILE A 185 -8.28 -10.90 11.77
C ILE A 185 -8.15 -12.43 11.83
N ASP A 186 -8.04 -13.10 10.69
CA ASP A 186 -7.85 -14.55 10.62
C ASP A 186 -6.44 -14.98 11.07
N LYS A 187 -5.49 -14.03 11.07
CA LYS A 187 -4.10 -14.22 11.50
C LYS A 187 -3.78 -13.44 12.79
N ALA A 188 -4.74 -12.70 13.33
CA ALA A 188 -4.53 -11.83 14.47
C ALA A 188 -4.42 -12.60 15.79
N HIS A 189 -3.62 -12.07 16.70
CA HIS A 189 -3.70 -12.44 18.11
C HIS A 189 -5.01 -11.90 18.68
N ILE A 190 -6.02 -12.76 18.85
CA ILE A 190 -7.41 -12.34 19.16
C ILE A 190 -7.52 -11.45 20.41
N ARG A 191 -6.69 -11.66 21.43
CA ARG A 191 -6.70 -10.81 22.64
C ARG A 191 -6.22 -9.38 22.39
N SER A 192 -5.48 -9.14 21.31
CA SER A 192 -4.94 -7.84 20.94
C SER A 192 -5.92 -6.96 20.16
N ILE A 193 -7.06 -7.52 19.72
CA ILE A 193 -8.09 -6.76 18.98
C ILE A 193 -8.56 -5.60 19.86
N CYS A 194 -8.47 -4.40 19.33
CA CYS A 194 -8.93 -3.20 20.01
C CYS A 194 -9.46 -2.17 19.01
N THR A 195 -10.17 -1.18 19.54
CA THR A 195 -10.58 -0.02 18.75
C THR A 195 -9.37 0.86 18.43
N ASP A 196 -9.42 1.61 17.33
CA ASP A 196 -8.35 2.55 16.96
C ASP A 196 -8.09 3.58 18.07
N GLU A 197 -9.14 3.99 18.79
CA GLU A 197 -9.05 4.87 19.96
C GLU A 197 -8.23 4.23 21.11
N ASN A 198 -8.51 2.97 21.45
CA ASN A 198 -7.78 2.28 22.50
C ASN A 198 -6.33 1.98 22.08
N TYR A 199 -6.09 1.67 20.81
CA TYR A 199 -4.74 1.54 20.29
C TYR A 199 -3.98 2.86 20.46
N ALA A 200 -4.54 3.98 20.00
CA ALA A 200 -3.90 5.30 20.13
C ALA A 200 -3.63 5.71 21.58
N GLY A 201 -4.55 5.38 22.50
CA GLY A 201 -4.44 5.76 23.90
C GLY A 201 -3.60 4.84 24.78
N LEU A 202 -3.45 3.56 24.41
CA LEU A 202 -2.83 2.54 25.28
C LEU A 202 -1.64 1.82 24.64
N TRP A 203 -1.64 1.62 23.33
CA TRP A 203 -0.77 0.62 22.67
C TRP A 203 0.06 1.16 21.50
N ALA A 204 -0.02 2.46 21.20
CA ALA A 204 0.66 3.10 20.09
C ALA A 204 2.16 3.28 20.36
N GLU A 205 2.84 2.17 20.63
CA GLU A 205 4.28 2.07 20.86
C GLU A 205 5.00 1.57 19.59
N PRO A 206 6.31 1.82 19.45
CA PRO A 206 7.09 1.36 18.29
C PRO A 206 7.04 -0.16 18.09
N THR A 207 6.98 -0.93 19.18
CA THR A 207 6.89 -2.40 19.18
C THR A 207 5.75 -2.88 20.08
N PRO A 208 5.14 -4.04 19.82
CA PRO A 208 4.01 -4.52 20.62
C PRO A 208 4.42 -5.21 21.93
N HIS A 209 5.63 -4.96 22.46
CA HIS A 209 6.15 -5.70 23.62
C HIS A 209 5.26 -5.55 24.86
N GLU A 210 4.90 -4.31 25.20
CA GLU A 210 4.09 -4.01 26.39
C GLU A 210 2.68 -4.60 26.28
N VAL A 211 2.06 -4.48 25.10
CA VAL A 211 0.73 -5.05 24.88
C VAL A 211 0.73 -6.58 24.92
N ARG A 212 1.82 -7.19 24.46
CA ARG A 212 1.98 -8.64 24.47
C ARG A 212 2.08 -9.16 25.89
N GLU A 213 2.80 -8.45 26.76
CA GLU A 213 2.86 -8.76 28.19
C GLU A 213 1.50 -8.55 28.87
N ALA A 214 0.86 -7.41 28.63
CA ALA A 214 -0.41 -7.05 29.27
C ALA A 214 -1.57 -7.98 28.87
N LEU A 215 -1.65 -8.36 27.59
CA LEU A 215 -2.76 -9.14 27.04
C LEU A 215 -2.45 -10.64 26.88
N GLN A 216 -1.17 -11.02 27.06
CA GLN A 216 -0.67 -12.40 27.05
C GLN A 216 -0.95 -13.13 25.73
N PHE A 217 -0.26 -12.73 24.64
CA PHE A 217 -0.39 -13.34 23.31
C PHE A 217 0.93 -13.60 22.57
#